data_AF-A0A327MCX3-F1
#
_entry.id   AF-A0A327MCX3-F1
#
_cell.length_a   1.000
_cell.length_b   1.000
_cell.length_c   1.000
_cell.angle_alpha   90.00
_cell.angle_beta   90.00
_cell.angle_gamma   90.00
#
_symmetry.space_group_name_H-M   'P 1'
#
loop_
_entity.id
_entity.type
_entity.pdbx_description
1 polymer ?
#
loop_
_entity_poly.entity_id
_entity_poly.type
_entity_poly.pdbx_seq_one_letter_code
_entity_poly.pdbx_strand_id
1 'polypeptide(L)'
;MAGWRAEEDAAIRAGAVENPAPGLEGQPRLDMGVIEAAVPRLLDHAAGGPVVLTRHGTEAFVLLPLDIWRQVWAAVPRPPVIDPVIDMAPPGARPDGEA
;
A
#
# COMPACT_ATOMS: atom_id res chain seq x y z
N MET A 1 17.59 -34.76 -10.71
CA MET A 1 16.83 -34.32 -9.52
C MET A 1 16.61 -32.81 -9.62
N ALA A 2 15.66 -32.36 -10.44
CA ALA A 2 15.46 -30.94 -10.78
C ALA A 2 13.97 -30.58 -10.99
N GLY A 3 13.07 -31.18 -10.21
CA GLY A 3 11.62 -31.02 -10.40
C GLY A 3 10.90 -30.15 -9.37
N TRP A 4 11.51 -29.88 -8.21
CA TRP A 4 10.75 -29.40 -7.02
C TRP A 4 10.74 -27.88 -6.85
N ARG A 5 11.57 -27.12 -7.57
CA ARG A 5 11.63 -25.64 -7.47
C ARG A 5 10.72 -24.92 -8.47
N ALA A 6 10.16 -25.60 -9.45
CA ALA A 6 9.37 -24.97 -10.51
C ALA A 6 7.94 -24.63 -10.08
N GLU A 7 7.43 -25.25 -9.00
CA GLU A 7 6.06 -25.00 -8.50
C GLU A 7 5.98 -23.76 -7.60
N GLU A 8 7.07 -23.38 -6.91
CA GLU A 8 7.09 -22.24 -5.98
C GLU A 8 6.93 -20.87 -6.68
N ASP A 9 7.24 -20.82 -7.98
CA ASP A 9 7.18 -19.61 -8.81
C ASP A 9 5.95 -19.56 -9.75
N ALA A 10 5.05 -20.54 -9.63
CA ALA A 10 3.84 -20.55 -10.44
C ALA A 10 2.92 -19.40 -10.02
N ALA A 11 2.61 -18.49 -10.95
CA ALA A 11 1.55 -17.50 -10.74
C ALA A 11 0.27 -18.21 -10.27
N ILE A 12 -0.38 -17.66 -9.24
CA ILE A 12 -1.65 -18.22 -8.76
C ILE A 12 -2.60 -18.24 -9.95
N ARG A 13 -3.05 -19.44 -10.33
CA ARG A 13 -3.80 -19.62 -11.57
C ARG A 13 -5.15 -18.93 -11.44
N ALA A 14 -5.37 -17.95 -12.29
CA ALA A 14 -6.68 -17.33 -12.40
C ALA A 14 -7.66 -18.35 -13.01
N GLY A 15 -8.74 -18.66 -12.30
CA GLY A 15 -9.82 -19.52 -12.77
C GLY A 15 -10.83 -18.78 -13.65
N ALA A 16 -11.83 -19.51 -14.11
CA ALA A 16 -13.05 -18.98 -14.71
C ALA A 16 -14.24 -19.29 -13.79
N VAL A 17 -15.25 -18.42 -13.80
CA VAL A 17 -16.54 -18.68 -13.13
C VAL A 17 -17.59 -18.84 -14.23
N GLU A 18 -18.39 -19.90 -14.17
CA GLU A 18 -19.39 -20.22 -15.21
C GLU A 18 -20.47 -19.13 -15.38
N ASN A 19 -20.83 -18.43 -14.30
CA ASN A 19 -21.77 -17.32 -14.32
C ASN A 19 -21.18 -16.10 -13.57
N PRO A 20 -20.38 -15.25 -14.25
CA PRO A 20 -19.88 -14.02 -13.66
C PRO A 20 -21.03 -13.03 -13.41
N ALA A 21 -20.93 -12.23 -12.33
CA ALA A 21 -21.87 -11.15 -12.09
C ALA A 21 -21.79 -10.09 -13.21
N PRO A 22 -22.90 -9.39 -13.51
CA PRO A 22 -22.94 -8.38 -14.56
C PRO A 22 -21.85 -7.32 -14.40
N GLY A 23 -21.10 -7.06 -15.47
CA GLY A 23 -20.01 -6.07 -15.50
C GLY A 23 -18.65 -6.61 -15.03
N LEU A 24 -18.55 -7.90 -14.67
CA LEU A 24 -17.31 -8.56 -14.30
C LEU A 24 -16.87 -9.63 -15.32
N GLU A 25 -17.49 -9.70 -16.49
CA GLU A 25 -17.18 -10.65 -17.54
C GLU A 25 -15.72 -10.48 -18.03
N GLY A 26 -15.02 -11.59 -18.27
CA GLY A 26 -13.64 -11.59 -18.77
C GLY A 26 -12.56 -11.20 -17.75
N GLN A 27 -12.93 -10.78 -16.54
CA GLN A 27 -11.98 -10.45 -15.49
C GLN A 27 -11.38 -11.73 -14.87
N PRO A 28 -10.08 -11.74 -14.52
CA PRO A 28 -9.45 -12.89 -13.88
C PRO A 28 -10.14 -13.22 -12.55
N ARG A 29 -10.26 -14.51 -12.22
CA ARG A 29 -10.80 -14.97 -10.95
C ARG A 29 -9.72 -15.62 -10.13
N LEU A 30 -9.61 -15.23 -8.88
CA LEU A 30 -8.67 -15.83 -7.95
C LEU A 30 -9.48 -16.48 -6.83
N ASP A 31 -9.14 -17.72 -6.49
CA ASP A 31 -9.72 -18.35 -5.30
C ASP A 31 -9.19 -17.64 -4.05
N MET A 32 -10.12 -17.07 -3.28
CA MET A 32 -9.80 -16.37 -2.04
C MET A 32 -9.22 -17.32 -0.98
N GLY A 33 -9.61 -18.60 -0.98
CA GLY A 33 -9.11 -19.59 -0.02
C GLY A 33 -7.59 -19.78 -0.08
N VAL A 34 -7.00 -19.56 -1.26
CA VAL A 34 -5.54 -19.61 -1.44
C VAL A 34 -4.85 -18.42 -0.76
N ILE A 35 -5.45 -17.22 -0.86
CA ILE A 35 -4.95 -16.04 -0.14
C ILE A 35 -5.12 -16.24 1.36
N GLU A 36 -6.30 -16.66 1.81
CA GLU A 36 -6.62 -16.86 3.22
C GLU A 36 -5.72 -17.91 3.88
N ALA A 37 -5.32 -18.96 3.17
CA ALA A 37 -4.37 -19.95 3.67
C ALA A 37 -2.93 -19.40 3.80
N ALA A 38 -2.53 -18.48 2.91
CA ALA A 38 -1.19 -17.91 2.88
C ALA A 38 -1.01 -16.74 3.87
N VAL A 39 -2.08 -15.97 4.11
CA VAL A 39 -2.05 -14.77 4.95
C VAL A 39 -1.52 -15.02 6.37
N PRO A 40 -1.96 -16.06 7.11
CA PRO A 40 -1.47 -16.31 8.47
C PRO A 40 0.05 -16.48 8.52
N ARG A 41 0.62 -17.27 7.61
CA ARG A 41 2.08 -17.49 7.56
C ARG A 41 2.82 -16.20 7.20
N LEU A 42 2.27 -15.41 6.28
CA LEU A 42 2.84 -14.11 5.92
C LEU A 42 2.84 -13.15 7.11
N LEU A 43 1.76 -13.13 7.90
CA LEU A 43 1.66 -12.33 9.12
C LEU A 43 2.60 -12.83 10.22
N ASP A 44 2.77 -14.14 10.38
CA ASP A 44 3.74 -14.71 11.33
C ASP A 44 5.17 -14.30 11.00
N HIS A 45 5.53 -14.29 9.70
CA HIS A 45 6.83 -13.78 9.26
C HIS A 45 6.97 -12.27 9.52
N ALA A 46 5.92 -11.49 9.23
CA ALA A 46 5.92 -10.05 9.48
C ALA A 46 6.02 -9.71 10.98
N ALA A 47 5.48 -10.55 11.87
CA ALA A 47 5.63 -10.37 13.31
C ALA A 47 7.09 -10.48 13.79
N GLY A 48 7.93 -11.22 13.05
CA GLY A 48 9.37 -11.31 13.30
C GLY A 48 10.18 -10.13 12.75
N GLY A 49 9.59 -9.28 11.90
CA GLY A 49 10.25 -8.13 11.29
C GLY A 49 9.78 -7.85 9.86
N PRO A 50 10.40 -6.87 9.18
CA PRO A 50 10.09 -6.53 7.78
C PRO A 50 10.21 -7.73 6.83
N VAL A 51 9.22 -7.90 5.95
CA VAL A 51 9.24 -8.94 4.90
C VAL A 51 9.22 -8.27 3.52
N VAL A 52 10.21 -8.59 2.69
CA VAL A 52 10.25 -8.14 1.29
C VAL A 52 9.57 -9.17 0.41
N LEU A 53 8.58 -8.73 -0.35
CA LEU A 53 7.83 -9.53 -1.30
C LEU A 53 8.38 -9.30 -2.70
N THR A 54 8.80 -10.38 -3.37
CA THR A 54 9.32 -10.34 -4.74
C THR A 54 8.28 -10.78 -5.75
N ARG A 55 8.30 -10.18 -6.94
CA ARG A 55 7.54 -10.61 -8.11
C ARG A 55 8.49 -10.79 -9.28
N HIS A 56 8.54 -12.00 -9.84
CA HIS A 56 9.46 -12.34 -10.95
C HIS A 56 10.93 -12.02 -10.63
N GLY A 57 11.36 -12.37 -9.42
CA GLY A 57 12.73 -12.12 -8.95
C GLY A 57 13.07 -10.65 -8.64
N THR A 58 12.10 -9.73 -8.74
CA THR A 58 12.29 -8.31 -8.43
C THR A 58 11.54 -7.94 -7.16
N GLU A 59 12.14 -7.14 -6.28
CA GLU A 59 11.48 -6.58 -5.09
C GLU A 59 10.27 -5.73 -5.50
N ALA A 60 9.09 -6.04 -4.98
CA ALA A 60 7.83 -5.41 -5.39
C ALA A 60 7.14 -4.68 -4.22
N PHE A 61 7.10 -5.29 -3.04
CA PHE A 61 6.46 -4.71 -1.86
C PHE A 61 7.26 -5.02 -0.60
N VAL A 62 7.10 -4.19 0.44
CA VAL A 62 7.59 -4.48 1.79
C VAL A 62 6.41 -4.49 2.74
N LEU A 63 6.27 -5.59 3.48
CA LEU A 63 5.32 -5.71 4.57
C LEU A 63 6.03 -5.38 5.89
N LEU A 64 5.46 -4.46 6.65
CA LEU A 64 6.03 -3.95 7.90
C LEU A 64 4.99 -4.04 9.02
N PRO A 65 5.40 -4.43 10.23
CA PRO A 65 4.65 -4.10 11.44
C PRO A 65 4.35 -2.61 11.54
N LEU A 66 3.17 -2.27 12.03
CA LEU A 66 2.69 -0.88 12.05
C LEU A 66 3.56 0.04 12.92
N ASP A 67 4.11 -0.48 14.01
CA ASP A 67 5.05 0.22 14.89
C ASP A 67 6.37 0.54 14.18
N ILE A 68 6.94 -0.41 13.43
CA ILE A 68 8.13 -0.19 12.61
C ILE A 68 7.84 0.84 11.51
N TRP A 69 6.70 0.71 10.82
CA TRP A 69 6.28 1.69 9.82
C TRP A 69 6.18 3.11 10.42
N ARG A 70 5.61 3.26 11.61
CA ARG A 70 5.52 4.56 12.30
C ARG A 70 6.89 5.14 12.62
N GLN A 71 7.85 4.31 13.02
CA GLN A 71 9.23 4.75 13.27
C GLN A 71 9.89 5.23 11.97
N VAL A 72 9.78 4.46 10.89
CA VAL A 72 10.29 4.84 9.56
C VAL A 72 9.67 6.16 9.12
N TRP A 73 8.34 6.26 9.20
CA TRP A 73 7.61 7.46 8.80
C TRP A 73 7.99 8.70 9.63
N ALA A 74 8.22 8.54 10.94
CA ALA A 74 8.66 9.63 11.81
C ALA A 74 10.12 10.05 11.54
N ALA A 75 10.96 9.14 11.05
CA ALA A 75 12.35 9.42 10.71
C ALA A 75 12.51 10.15 9.36
N VAL A 76 11.49 10.12 8.50
CA VAL A 76 11.53 10.87 7.23
C VAL A 76 11.37 12.36 7.53
N PRO A 77 12.29 13.22 7.07
CA PRO A 77 12.13 14.66 7.21
C PRO A 77 10.83 15.08 6.53
N ARG A 78 9.92 15.68 7.31
CA ARG A 78 8.69 16.22 6.72
C ARG A 78 9.08 17.31 5.73
N PRO A 79 8.54 17.30 4.49
CA PRO A 79 8.71 18.42 3.60
C PRO A 79 8.22 19.68 4.33
N PRO A 80 8.88 20.83 4.15
CA PRO A 80 8.48 22.07 4.82
C PRO A 80 7.02 22.35 4.46
N VAL A 81 6.15 22.32 5.46
CA VAL A 81 4.77 22.76 5.29
C VAL A 81 4.85 24.27 5.20
N ILE A 82 4.55 24.82 4.03
CA ILE A 82 4.27 26.25 3.92
C ILE A 82 2.91 26.42 4.60
N ASP A 83 2.92 26.83 5.87
CA ASP A 83 1.69 27.28 6.51
C ASP A 83 1.11 28.38 5.62
N PRO A 84 -0.15 28.28 5.17
CA PRO A 84 -0.77 29.41 4.51
C PRO A 84 -0.70 30.55 5.50
N VAL A 85 0.10 31.57 5.18
CA VAL A 85 0.07 32.85 5.88
C VAL A 85 -1.36 33.32 5.73
N ILE A 86 -2.19 33.08 6.75
CA ILE A 86 -3.45 33.78 6.90
C ILE A 86 -3.01 35.20 7.19
N ASP A 87 -2.92 35.99 6.13
CA ASP A 87 -2.70 37.42 6.19
C ASP A 87 -3.94 38.01 6.86
N MET A 88 -3.97 37.94 8.19
CA MET A 88 -4.94 38.65 9.00
C MET A 88 -4.55 40.12 8.99
N ALA A 89 -4.77 40.76 7.85
CA ALA A 89 -4.95 42.20 7.82
C ALA A 89 -6.10 42.52 8.79
N PRO A 90 -5.89 43.33 9.84
CA PRO A 90 -6.97 43.70 10.73
C PRO A 90 -8.02 44.48 9.92
N PRO A 91 -9.32 44.14 10.05
CA PRO A 91 -10.38 44.84 9.34
C PRO A 91 -10.52 46.23 9.94
N GLY A 92 -9.90 47.25 9.35
CA GLY A 92 -10.03 48.60 9.89
C GLY A 92 -9.18 49.73 9.33
N ALA A 93 -8.39 49.56 8.26
CA ALA A 93 -7.74 50.70 7.63
C ALA A 93 -8.77 51.47 6.77
N ARG A 94 -9.57 52.35 7.41
CA ARG A 94 -10.26 53.42 6.69
C ARG A 94 -9.23 54.39 6.11
N PRO A 95 -9.42 54.90 4.89
CA PRO A 95 -8.66 56.04 4.42
C PRO A 95 -9.28 57.30 5.03
N ASP A 96 -8.83 57.65 6.23
CA ASP A 96 -9.19 58.93 6.83
C ASP A 96 -8.14 59.98 6.43
N GLY A 97 -8.54 60.89 5.53
CA GLY A 97 -8.04 62.27 5.51
C GLY A 97 -7.05 62.64 4.41
N GLU A 98 -7.53 63.35 3.39
CA GLU A 98 -6.76 64.46 2.83
C GLU A 98 -7.71 65.59 2.38
N ALA A 99 -7.53 66.74 3.07
CA ALA A 99 -7.87 68.14 2.79
C ALA A 99 -9.30 68.54 2.36
#